data_AF-A0AAP2XVR2-F1
#
_entry.id   AF-A0AAP2XVR2-F1
#
_cell.length_a   1.000
_cell.length_b   1.000
_cell.length_c   1.000
_cell.angle_alpha   90.00
_cell.angle_beta   90.00
_cell.angle_gamma   90.00
#
_symmetry.space_group_name_H-M   'P 1'
#
loop_
_entity.id
_entity.type
_entity.pdbx_description
1 polymer ?
#
loop_
_entity_poly.entity_id
_entity_poly.type
_entity_poly.pdbx_seq_one_letter_code
_entity_poly.pdbx_strand_id
1 'polypeptide(L)'
;MRFLVGGYTADMRGEARGVGVLRAGEADSASAGGPLAFEGEAVDAAGSPSWLTWHPAFPVVYAAMEGAGTVQAFRRSGATGLVRHGAPLAVGEAPCHVAVAPDGSSLIASCWGDGRVVRVRLDADGRPEGGGAIAAAAAARDPYADGGMGMALGVPRGTSATLVPGVPGVHGVPGASADAADEDEQRDLAAAARALREVAGAEFSHLVPDYAMPDDSALGAHGLGDVAGARGALTDADRSPEREGEPGGEAARTSRAHQALFLPRGVLAATDMGLDLVRFWRATEGGGSRALPDVVLPRGSGPRHMVWHPSGHLYVVTELSREVFVLAPDASGAWRLVSGGPLSPATLASDTAAEVCLSRDGQFVYAGVRGSDTLAVLRVRGDGSELVPVALADAGVAGPRHHTIVLDTLLVAGQASGEVAGLTLDVRTGVPGRARVRTAVPTPTCLVPLR
;
A
#
# COMPACT_ATOMS: atom_id res chain seq x y z
N MET A 1 21.92 -0.44 -10.63
CA MET A 1 21.06 -1.61 -11.01
C MET A 1 19.78 -1.20 -11.76
N ARG A 2 18.96 -2.16 -12.22
CA ARG A 2 17.69 -1.89 -12.94
C ARG A 2 16.48 -2.57 -12.32
N PHE A 3 15.30 -2.01 -12.56
CA PHE A 3 14.00 -2.49 -12.13
C PHE A 3 13.01 -2.47 -13.30
N LEU A 4 12.12 -3.45 -13.32
CA LEU A 4 10.87 -3.34 -14.05
C LEU A 4 9.88 -2.52 -13.24
N VAL A 5 9.10 -1.69 -13.93
CA VAL A 5 8.10 -0.81 -13.33
C VAL A 5 6.73 -1.19 -13.87
N GLY A 6 5.83 -1.57 -12.97
CA GLY A 6 4.40 -1.67 -13.28
C GLY A 6 3.76 -0.28 -13.18
N GLY A 7 2.66 -0.06 -13.91
CA GLY A 7 1.97 1.21 -13.91
C GLY A 7 0.55 1.14 -14.43
N TYR A 8 -0.23 2.18 -14.16
CA TYR A 8 -1.55 2.36 -14.77
C TYR A 8 -1.41 2.96 -16.15
N THR A 9 -2.12 2.36 -17.11
CA THR A 9 -2.24 2.87 -18.47
C THR A 9 -3.55 3.65 -18.61
N ALA A 10 -3.84 4.21 -19.78
CA ALA A 10 -4.96 5.15 -19.98
C ALA A 10 -6.34 4.62 -19.54
N ASP A 11 -6.59 3.31 -19.62
CA ASP A 11 -7.80 2.63 -19.13
C ASP A 11 -8.06 2.82 -17.63
N MET A 12 -7.02 3.02 -16.83
CA MET A 12 -7.08 3.30 -15.40
C MET A 12 -6.64 4.74 -15.09
N ARG A 13 -6.81 5.65 -16.06
CA ARG A 13 -6.42 7.08 -15.96
C ARG A 13 -4.93 7.29 -15.65
N GLY A 14 -4.07 6.36 -16.02
CA GLY A 14 -2.62 6.50 -15.88
C GLY A 14 -1.93 6.86 -17.20
N GLU A 15 -0.65 7.20 -17.10
CA GLU A 15 0.18 7.68 -18.20
C GLU A 15 1.16 6.61 -18.73
N ALA A 16 1.25 5.45 -18.08
CA ALA A 16 2.11 4.37 -18.57
C ALA A 16 1.62 3.86 -19.93
N ARG A 17 2.55 3.34 -20.74
CA ARG A 17 2.22 2.61 -21.97
C ARG A 17 2.34 1.10 -21.81
N GLY A 18 2.99 0.64 -20.74
CA GLY A 18 3.15 -0.77 -20.42
C GLY A 18 4.05 -0.99 -19.22
N VAL A 19 4.99 -1.94 -19.36
CA VAL A 19 5.98 -2.22 -18.32
C VAL A 19 7.23 -1.41 -18.61
N GLY A 20 7.58 -0.53 -17.68
CA GLY A 20 8.72 0.37 -17.78
C GLY A 20 10.04 -0.20 -17.25
N VAL A 21 11.12 0.52 -17.49
CA VAL A 21 12.47 0.22 -16.95
C VAL A 21 12.99 1.43 -16.18
N LEU A 22 13.32 1.21 -14.91
CA LEU A 22 13.99 2.19 -14.06
C LEU A 22 15.43 1.75 -13.82
N ARG A 23 16.38 2.63 -14.09
CA ARG A 23 17.75 2.53 -13.57
C ARG A 23 17.84 3.24 -12.24
N ALA A 24 18.40 2.57 -11.24
CA ALA A 24 18.67 3.14 -9.92
C ALA A 24 20.13 2.89 -9.52
N GLY A 25 20.81 3.97 -9.14
CA GLY A 25 22.23 3.99 -8.85
C GLY A 25 23.09 3.96 -10.11
N GLU A 26 24.41 3.95 -9.90
CA GLU A 26 25.39 3.90 -10.98
C GLU A 26 25.26 2.62 -11.83
N ALA A 27 25.71 2.72 -13.09
CA ALA A 27 25.85 1.55 -13.94
C ALA A 27 26.72 0.49 -13.24
N ASP A 28 26.31 -0.77 -13.31
CA ASP A 28 26.99 -1.92 -12.70
C ASP A 28 27.14 -1.88 -11.16
N SER A 29 26.53 -0.91 -10.48
CA SER A 29 26.44 -0.89 -9.02
C SER A 29 25.35 -1.83 -8.50
N ALA A 30 25.69 -2.56 -7.44
CA ALA A 30 24.77 -3.36 -6.64
C ALA A 30 23.92 -2.52 -5.66
N SER A 31 24.26 -1.24 -5.47
CA SER A 31 23.43 -0.30 -4.72
C SER A 31 22.44 0.41 -5.64
N ALA A 32 21.25 0.67 -5.11
CA ALA A 32 20.28 1.55 -5.75
C ALA A 32 20.49 3.03 -5.38
N GLY A 33 21.44 3.34 -4.50
CA GLY A 33 21.82 4.70 -4.13
C GLY A 33 22.54 5.39 -5.29
N GLY A 34 22.16 6.65 -5.55
CA GLY A 34 22.71 7.45 -6.64
C GLY A 34 21.62 7.90 -7.61
N PRO A 35 21.97 8.25 -8.87
CA PRO A 35 21.01 8.75 -9.84
C PRO A 35 19.87 7.78 -10.14
N LEU A 36 18.67 8.32 -10.38
CA LEU A 36 17.51 7.58 -10.89
C LEU A 36 17.21 8.05 -12.31
N ALA A 37 16.87 7.11 -13.19
CA ALA A 37 16.44 7.44 -14.55
C ALA A 37 15.45 6.41 -15.09
N PHE A 38 14.32 6.89 -15.61
CA PHE A 38 13.45 6.09 -16.45
C PHE A 38 14.11 5.88 -17.81
N GLU A 39 14.30 4.63 -18.22
CA GLU A 39 14.98 4.25 -19.47
C GLU A 39 13.99 3.96 -20.61
N GLY A 40 12.68 4.13 -20.37
CA GLY A 40 11.61 3.83 -21.32
C GLY A 40 10.90 2.52 -21.03
N GLU A 41 10.16 2.02 -22.02
CA GLU A 41 9.34 0.81 -21.90
C GLU A 41 10.16 -0.45 -22.17
N ALA A 42 10.04 -1.45 -21.29
CA ALA A 42 10.47 -2.82 -21.56
C ALA A 42 9.55 -3.48 -22.60
N VAL A 43 8.25 -3.16 -22.55
CA VAL A 43 7.22 -3.62 -23.48
C VAL A 43 5.99 -2.72 -23.41
N ASP A 44 5.45 -2.33 -24.57
CA ASP A 44 4.15 -1.67 -24.66
C ASP A 44 3.03 -2.69 -24.33
N ALA A 45 2.25 -2.39 -23.30
CA ALA A 45 1.24 -3.28 -22.75
C ALA A 45 0.10 -2.49 -22.09
N ALA A 46 -0.88 -2.07 -22.91
CA ALA A 46 -2.14 -1.54 -22.41
C ALA A 46 -2.88 -2.54 -21.50
N GLY A 47 -3.79 -2.04 -20.67
CA GLY A 47 -4.54 -2.85 -19.71
C GLY A 47 -3.96 -2.82 -18.29
N SER A 48 -3.13 -1.81 -17.99
CA SER A 48 -2.64 -1.46 -16.67
C SER A 48 -1.90 -2.60 -15.96
N PRO A 49 -0.65 -2.92 -16.36
CA PRO A 49 0.20 -3.90 -15.68
C PRO A 49 0.62 -3.39 -14.30
N SER A 50 -0.30 -3.39 -13.34
CA SER A 50 -0.15 -2.68 -12.07
C SER A 50 0.72 -3.40 -11.05
N TRP A 51 0.85 -4.73 -11.19
CA TRP A 51 1.70 -5.58 -10.36
C TRP A 51 2.52 -6.53 -11.22
N LEU A 52 3.79 -6.73 -10.86
CA LEU A 52 4.71 -7.59 -11.58
C LEU A 52 5.32 -8.62 -10.63
N THR A 53 5.60 -9.81 -11.15
CA THR A 53 6.37 -10.81 -10.42
C THR A 53 7.10 -11.74 -11.38
N TRP A 54 8.27 -12.22 -10.96
CA TRP A 54 9.08 -13.14 -11.77
C TRP A 54 8.70 -14.59 -11.51
N HIS A 55 8.73 -15.39 -12.56
CA HIS A 55 8.84 -16.84 -12.43
C HIS A 55 10.11 -17.20 -11.62
N PRO A 56 10.09 -18.21 -10.73
CA PRO A 56 11.25 -18.58 -9.91
C PRO A 56 12.46 -19.07 -10.72
N ALA A 57 12.24 -19.88 -11.77
CA ALA A 57 13.30 -20.48 -12.59
C ALA A 57 13.53 -19.85 -13.98
N PHE A 58 12.47 -19.50 -14.70
CA PHE A 58 12.53 -19.00 -16.08
C PHE A 58 12.61 -17.46 -16.15
N PRO A 59 13.14 -16.90 -17.26
CA PRO A 59 13.17 -15.47 -17.52
C PRO A 59 11.79 -14.96 -17.98
N VAL A 60 10.76 -15.24 -17.20
CA VAL A 60 9.36 -14.89 -17.44
C VAL A 60 8.84 -14.00 -16.31
N VAL A 61 8.17 -12.91 -16.68
CA VAL A 61 7.50 -11.97 -15.77
C VAL A 61 5.99 -12.13 -15.98
N TYR A 62 5.24 -12.19 -14.89
CA TYR A 62 3.78 -12.14 -14.91
C TYR A 62 3.32 -10.76 -14.47
N ALA A 63 2.38 -10.19 -15.22
CA ALA A 63 1.71 -8.95 -14.87
C ALA A 63 0.25 -9.21 -14.52
N ALA A 64 -0.20 -8.60 -13.42
CA ALA A 64 -1.62 -8.38 -13.18
C ALA A 64 -2.06 -7.22 -14.08
N MET A 65 -2.84 -7.52 -15.11
CA MET A 65 -3.38 -6.51 -16.04
C MET A 65 -4.71 -6.02 -15.48
N GLU A 66 -4.63 -5.07 -14.56
CA GLU A 66 -5.75 -4.69 -13.69
C GLU A 66 -6.95 -4.19 -14.48
N GLY A 67 -6.76 -3.21 -15.36
CA GLY A 67 -7.87 -2.70 -16.17
C GLY A 67 -8.36 -3.69 -17.24
N ALA A 68 -7.54 -4.67 -17.62
CA ALA A 68 -7.92 -5.69 -18.60
C ALA A 68 -8.59 -6.94 -18.01
N GLY A 69 -8.53 -7.15 -16.69
CA GLY A 69 -9.09 -8.36 -16.07
C GLY A 69 -8.29 -9.64 -16.34
N THR A 70 -7.01 -9.53 -16.69
CA THR A 70 -6.18 -10.67 -17.13
C THR A 70 -4.85 -10.77 -16.40
N VAL A 71 -4.22 -11.94 -16.51
CA VAL A 71 -2.78 -12.11 -16.26
C VAL A 71 -2.07 -12.27 -17.61
N GLN A 72 -1.01 -11.51 -17.83
CA GLN A 72 -0.15 -11.62 -19.02
C GLN A 72 1.25 -12.06 -18.62
N ALA A 73 1.77 -13.10 -19.27
CA ALA A 73 3.18 -13.47 -19.18
C ALA A 73 4.01 -12.74 -20.24
N PHE A 74 5.21 -12.31 -19.86
CA PHE A 74 6.21 -11.71 -20.73
C PHE A 74 7.53 -12.45 -20.56
N ARG A 75 8.22 -12.75 -21.66
CA ARG A 75 9.55 -13.35 -21.64
C ARG A 75 10.59 -12.27 -21.88
N ARG A 76 11.71 -12.32 -21.16
CA ARG A 76 12.85 -11.43 -21.38
C ARG A 76 13.40 -11.59 -22.80
N SER A 77 13.61 -10.48 -23.50
CA SER A 77 14.07 -10.40 -24.91
C SER A 77 15.35 -9.59 -25.07
N GLY A 78 16.21 -9.57 -24.06
CA GLY A 78 17.49 -8.87 -24.08
C GLY A 78 17.89 -8.36 -22.70
N ALA A 79 18.71 -7.32 -22.64
CA ALA A 79 19.14 -6.73 -21.38
C ALA A 79 17.96 -6.19 -20.55
N THR A 80 17.06 -5.45 -21.19
CA THR A 80 15.91 -4.76 -20.55
C THR A 80 14.57 -5.04 -21.22
N GLY A 81 14.57 -5.56 -22.46
CA GLY A 81 13.35 -5.80 -23.24
C GLY A 81 12.54 -6.99 -22.73
N LEU A 82 11.23 -6.90 -22.92
CA LEU A 82 10.26 -7.96 -22.72
C LEU A 82 9.47 -8.19 -24.01
N VAL A 83 9.00 -9.42 -24.23
CA VAL A 83 8.04 -9.75 -25.29
C VAL A 83 6.89 -10.56 -24.71
N ARG A 84 5.67 -10.38 -25.22
CA ARG A 84 4.52 -11.19 -24.81
C ARG A 84 4.83 -12.68 -24.99
N HIS A 85 4.50 -13.47 -23.98
CA HIS A 85 4.79 -14.90 -23.92
C HIS A 85 3.50 -15.68 -23.69
N GLY A 86 2.80 -15.97 -24.78
CA GLY A 86 1.45 -16.54 -24.76
C GLY A 86 0.35 -15.48 -24.73
N ALA A 87 -0.89 -15.96 -24.86
CA ALA A 87 -2.07 -15.11 -24.79
C ALA A 87 -2.34 -14.68 -23.34
N PRO A 88 -2.92 -13.48 -23.11
CA PRO A 88 -3.39 -13.09 -21.79
C PRO A 88 -4.51 -14.03 -21.33
N LEU A 89 -4.55 -14.34 -20.05
CA LEU A 89 -5.54 -15.21 -19.44
C LEU A 89 -6.50 -14.40 -18.56
N ALA A 90 -7.80 -14.49 -18.84
CA ALA A 90 -8.82 -13.87 -17.99
C ALA A 90 -8.87 -14.55 -16.61
N VAL A 91 -8.87 -13.75 -15.55
CA VAL A 91 -8.87 -14.23 -14.16
C VAL A 91 -9.99 -13.62 -13.31
N GLY A 92 -10.55 -12.49 -13.70
CA GLY A 92 -11.62 -11.81 -12.97
C GLY A 92 -11.55 -10.30 -13.17
N GLU A 93 -12.32 -9.57 -12.37
CA GLU A 93 -12.37 -8.11 -12.45
C GLU A 93 -11.25 -7.48 -11.61
N ALA A 94 -10.54 -6.51 -12.20
CA ALA A 94 -9.46 -5.76 -11.54
C ALA A 94 -8.44 -6.65 -10.78
N PRO A 95 -7.75 -7.60 -11.44
CA PRO A 95 -6.65 -8.33 -10.82
C PRO A 95 -5.54 -7.35 -10.43
N CYS A 96 -5.28 -7.23 -9.14
CA CYS A 96 -4.37 -6.23 -8.59
C CYS A 96 -3.06 -6.83 -8.06
N HIS A 97 -2.99 -8.16 -7.93
CA HIS A 97 -1.79 -8.84 -7.45
C HIS A 97 -1.65 -10.25 -8.04
N VAL A 98 -0.41 -10.66 -8.31
CA VAL A 98 -0.05 -12.02 -8.74
C VAL A 98 1.12 -12.55 -7.91
N ALA A 99 1.00 -13.79 -7.44
CA ALA A 99 2.08 -14.54 -6.77
C ALA A 99 2.36 -15.85 -7.49
N VAL A 100 3.62 -16.16 -7.78
CA VAL A 100 4.01 -17.43 -8.41
C VAL A 100 4.37 -18.44 -7.33
N ALA A 101 3.93 -19.68 -7.50
CA ALA A 101 4.30 -20.78 -6.62
C ALA A 101 5.82 -20.99 -6.63
N PRO A 102 6.46 -21.35 -5.49
CA PRO A 102 7.90 -21.53 -5.43
C PRO A 102 8.47 -22.57 -6.41
N ASP A 103 7.67 -23.56 -6.77
CA ASP A 103 8.02 -24.61 -7.74
C ASP A 103 7.83 -24.16 -9.20
N GLY A 104 7.26 -22.98 -9.45
CA GLY A 104 6.96 -22.46 -10.78
C GLY A 104 5.79 -23.13 -11.51
N SER A 105 5.04 -24.02 -10.84
CA SER A 105 3.99 -24.82 -11.49
C SER A 105 2.65 -24.07 -11.65
N SER A 106 2.44 -23.02 -10.85
CA SER A 106 1.21 -22.25 -10.85
C SER A 106 1.44 -20.83 -10.34
N LEU A 107 0.45 -19.96 -10.54
CA LEU A 107 0.35 -18.66 -9.91
C LEU A 107 -1.04 -18.46 -9.30
N ILE A 108 -1.13 -17.49 -8.38
CA ILE A 108 -2.37 -17.02 -7.77
C ILE A 108 -2.57 -15.57 -8.20
N ALA A 109 -3.75 -15.26 -8.73
CA ALA A 109 -4.22 -13.90 -8.98
C ALA A 109 -5.26 -13.49 -7.91
N SER A 110 -5.11 -12.30 -7.35
CA SER A 110 -6.12 -11.68 -6.48
C SER A 110 -6.88 -10.61 -7.27
N CYS A 111 -8.19 -10.74 -7.33
CA CYS A 111 -9.09 -9.90 -8.10
C CYS A 111 -9.87 -8.97 -7.16
N TRP A 112 -9.53 -7.68 -7.19
CA TRP A 112 -10.16 -6.68 -6.34
C TRP A 112 -11.60 -6.40 -6.76
N GLY A 113 -11.90 -6.43 -8.06
CA GLY A 113 -13.20 -6.07 -8.61
C GLY A 113 -14.33 -6.99 -8.18
N ASP A 114 -14.04 -8.30 -8.09
CA ASP A 114 -15.04 -9.35 -7.83
C ASP A 114 -14.70 -10.27 -6.63
N GLY A 115 -13.62 -9.97 -5.89
CA GLY A 115 -13.24 -10.70 -4.69
C GLY A 115 -12.60 -12.07 -4.94
N ARG A 116 -12.33 -12.44 -6.20
CA ARG A 116 -11.83 -13.78 -6.52
C ARG A 116 -10.34 -13.94 -6.17
N VAL A 117 -10.00 -15.14 -5.69
CA VAL A 117 -8.62 -15.63 -5.61
C VAL A 117 -8.52 -16.80 -6.58
N VAL A 118 -7.75 -16.66 -7.66
CA VAL A 118 -7.74 -17.60 -8.79
C VAL A 118 -6.38 -18.27 -8.90
N ARG A 119 -6.37 -19.60 -8.97
CA ARG A 119 -5.17 -20.37 -9.27
C ARG A 119 -5.10 -20.62 -10.77
N VAL A 120 -3.94 -20.36 -11.35
CA VAL A 120 -3.63 -20.57 -12.76
C VAL A 120 -2.45 -21.52 -12.86
N ARG A 121 -2.58 -22.60 -13.62
CA ARG A 121 -1.45 -23.49 -13.92
C ARG A 121 -0.53 -22.87 -14.96
N LEU A 122 0.75 -23.18 -14.84
CA LEU A 122 1.78 -22.78 -15.78
C LEU A 122 2.26 -24.01 -16.57
N ASP A 123 2.40 -23.86 -17.89
CA ASP A 123 2.95 -24.91 -18.74
C ASP A 123 4.47 -25.07 -18.52
N ALA A 124 5.08 -26.03 -19.22
CA ALA A 124 6.53 -26.29 -19.11
C ALA A 124 7.44 -25.11 -19.52
N ASP A 125 6.90 -24.13 -20.25
CA ASP A 125 7.59 -22.90 -20.65
C ASP A 125 7.20 -21.70 -19.76
N GLY A 126 6.42 -21.92 -18.71
CA GLY A 126 5.93 -20.88 -17.80
C GLY A 126 4.79 -20.03 -18.35
N ARG A 127 4.00 -20.49 -19.33
CA ARG A 127 2.82 -19.74 -19.82
C ARG A 127 1.56 -20.08 -19.01
N PRO A 128 0.70 -19.09 -18.73
CA PRO A 128 -0.64 -19.33 -18.19
C PRO A 128 -1.47 -20.25 -19.08
N GLU A 129 -1.94 -21.39 -18.56
CA GLU A 129 -2.75 -22.32 -19.32
C GLU A 129 -4.25 -21.95 -19.31
N GLY A 130 -4.84 -21.76 -20.49
CA GLY A 130 -6.23 -21.33 -20.68
C GLY A 130 -7.32 -22.27 -20.16
N GLY A 131 -7.00 -23.54 -19.90
CA GLY A 131 -7.93 -24.53 -19.34
C GLY A 131 -7.88 -24.68 -17.81
N GLY A 132 -7.10 -23.84 -17.11
CA GLY A 132 -6.68 -24.08 -15.73
C GLY A 132 -6.86 -22.92 -14.74
N ALA A 133 -7.59 -21.86 -15.10
CA ALA A 133 -8.01 -20.85 -14.13
C ALA A 133 -9.15 -21.42 -13.28
N ILE A 134 -8.80 -22.04 -12.16
CA ILE A 134 -9.75 -22.58 -11.20
C ILE A 134 -9.78 -21.60 -10.04
N ALA A 135 -10.98 -21.20 -9.60
CA ALA A 135 -11.10 -20.46 -8.34
C ALA A 135 -10.33 -21.23 -7.26
N ALA A 136 -9.31 -20.61 -6.68
CA ALA A 136 -8.49 -21.24 -5.65
C ALA A 136 -9.34 -21.60 -4.42
N ALA A 137 -10.50 -20.95 -4.29
CA ALA A 137 -11.45 -21.12 -3.21
C ALA A 137 -12.89 -20.78 -3.62
N ALA A 138 -13.83 -21.21 -2.80
CA ALA A 138 -15.18 -20.64 -2.79
C ALA A 138 -15.13 -19.13 -2.50
N ALA A 139 -16.18 -18.41 -2.91
CA ALA A 139 -16.38 -17.00 -2.57
C ALA A 139 -16.25 -16.80 -1.05
N ALA A 140 -15.61 -15.70 -0.66
CA ALA A 140 -15.57 -15.31 0.74
C ALA A 140 -16.99 -15.01 1.25
N ARG A 141 -17.21 -15.19 2.55
CA ARG A 141 -18.46 -14.86 3.23
C ARG A 141 -18.19 -13.77 4.23
N ASP A 142 -19.06 -12.78 4.31
CA ASP A 142 -18.95 -11.70 5.28
C ASP A 142 -19.13 -12.27 6.70
N PRO A 143 -18.10 -12.24 7.55
CA PRO A 143 -18.21 -12.76 8.92
C PRO A 143 -19.12 -11.91 9.81
N TYR A 144 -19.54 -10.72 9.35
CA TYR A 144 -20.37 -9.78 10.09
C TYR A 144 -21.85 -9.75 9.65
N ALA A 145 -22.24 -10.50 8.61
CA ALA A 145 -23.58 -10.44 8.02
C ALA A 145 -24.71 -10.96 8.93
N ASP A 146 -24.43 -11.93 9.80
CA ASP A 146 -25.46 -12.60 10.62
C ASP A 146 -25.58 -12.04 12.05
N GLY A 147 -25.04 -10.84 12.33
CA GLY A 147 -25.04 -10.24 13.68
C GLY A 147 -24.20 -11.00 14.71
N GLY A 148 -23.43 -12.01 14.28
CA GLY A 148 -22.50 -12.75 15.12
C GLY A 148 -21.37 -11.84 15.59
N MET A 149 -21.12 -11.81 16.90
CA MET A 149 -19.91 -11.24 17.47
C MET A 149 -18.69 -11.83 16.75
N GLY A 150 -18.14 -11.12 15.78
CA GLY A 150 -16.72 -11.22 15.50
C GLY A 150 -16.05 -10.96 16.83
N MET A 151 -15.49 -12.01 17.44
CA MET A 151 -14.86 -11.92 18.75
C MET A 151 -13.86 -10.79 18.69
N ALA A 152 -14.21 -9.64 19.26
CA ALA A 152 -13.30 -8.53 19.49
C ALA A 152 -12.27 -9.07 20.48
N LEU A 153 -11.23 -9.72 19.96
CA LEU A 153 -10.10 -10.15 20.75
C LEU A 153 -9.40 -8.87 21.17
N GLY A 154 -9.70 -8.44 22.40
CA GLY A 154 -9.01 -7.35 23.05
C GLY A 154 -7.52 -7.70 23.13
N VAL A 155 -6.74 -7.16 22.19
CA VAL A 155 -5.29 -7.07 22.34
C VAL A 155 -5.05 -6.18 23.56
N PRO A 156 -4.30 -6.62 24.58
CA PRO A 156 -4.02 -5.79 25.75
C PRO A 156 -3.32 -4.52 25.29
N ARG A 157 -3.95 -3.36 25.51
CA ARG A 157 -3.30 -2.06 25.32
C ARG A 157 -2.11 -2.00 26.27
N GLY A 158 -0.90 -2.04 25.72
CA GLY A 158 0.33 -1.71 26.44
C GLY A 158 0.19 -0.33 27.09
N THR A 159 0.71 -0.22 28.31
CA THR A 159 0.57 0.90 29.25
C THR A 159 0.74 2.27 28.59
N SER A 160 -0.33 3.07 28.69
CA SER A 160 -0.36 4.50 28.37
C SER A 160 0.68 5.27 29.19
N ALA A 161 1.49 6.07 28.51
CA ALA A 161 2.31 7.09 29.16
C ALA A 161 1.38 8.18 29.73
N THR A 162 1.61 8.51 30.99
CA THR A 162 0.78 9.40 31.81
C THR A 162 0.73 10.82 31.23
N LEU A 163 -0.47 11.32 30.92
CA LEU A 163 -0.75 12.75 30.70
C LEU A 163 -1.31 13.36 31.98
N VAL A 164 -0.78 14.53 32.36
CA VAL A 164 -1.16 15.36 33.51
C VAL A 164 -2.52 16.04 33.23
N PRO A 165 -3.43 16.21 34.23
CA PRO A 165 -4.81 16.63 33.96
C PRO A 165 -5.04 18.15 34.05
N GLY A 166 -5.98 18.66 33.25
CA GLY A 166 -6.76 19.85 33.57
C GLY A 166 -7.20 20.69 32.37
N VAL A 167 -8.52 20.80 32.15
CA VAL A 167 -9.36 22.03 32.04
C VAL A 167 -10.73 21.65 31.42
N PRO A 168 -11.87 22.20 31.88
CA PRO A 168 -13.21 21.62 31.70
C PRO A 168 -13.93 22.05 30.41
N GLY A 169 -14.88 21.22 29.98
CA GLY A 169 -15.62 21.35 28.72
C GLY A 169 -16.73 22.40 28.71
N VAL A 170 -17.28 22.61 27.51
CA VAL A 170 -18.49 23.40 27.29
C VAL A 170 -19.36 22.71 26.23
N HIS A 171 -20.66 22.63 26.51
CA HIS A 171 -21.71 22.06 25.67
C HIS A 171 -22.03 22.97 24.45
N GLY A 172 -22.49 22.35 23.36
CA GLY A 172 -22.67 22.96 22.04
C GLY A 172 -24.03 23.64 21.78
N VAL A 173 -24.24 24.08 20.53
CA VAL A 173 -25.51 24.27 19.76
C VAL A 173 -25.13 24.63 18.29
N PRO A 174 -25.95 24.31 17.25
CA PRO A 174 -25.50 24.06 15.88
C PRO A 174 -25.82 25.17 14.85
N GLY A 175 -25.11 25.10 13.72
CA GLY A 175 -25.49 25.70 12.44
C GLY A 175 -24.73 26.98 12.08
N ALA A 176 -23.69 26.87 11.24
CA ALA A 176 -23.15 28.00 10.48
C ALA A 176 -22.49 27.52 9.18
N SER A 177 -22.64 28.32 8.13
CA SER A 177 -22.24 28.10 6.74
C SER A 177 -20.72 28.06 6.52
N ALA A 178 -20.31 27.40 5.43
CA ALA A 178 -18.93 27.05 5.09
C ALA A 178 -17.91 28.22 5.04
N ASP A 179 -18.34 29.47 4.85
CA ASP A 179 -17.42 30.61 4.77
C ASP A 179 -16.95 31.15 6.14
N ALA A 180 -17.65 30.84 7.24
CA ALA A 180 -17.24 31.26 8.58
C ALA A 180 -16.21 30.29 9.21
N ALA A 181 -16.16 29.05 8.72
CA ALA A 181 -15.26 28.01 9.24
C ALA A 181 -13.79 28.30 8.89
N ASP A 182 -13.53 28.82 7.69
CA ASP A 182 -12.17 29.16 7.25
C ASP A 182 -11.57 30.34 8.05
N GLU A 183 -12.39 31.34 8.43
CA GLU A 183 -11.90 32.48 9.23
C GLU A 183 -11.62 32.11 10.70
N ASP A 184 -12.45 31.24 11.29
CA ASP A 184 -12.24 30.71 12.64
C ASP A 184 -11.04 29.75 12.67
N GLU A 185 -10.84 28.93 11.64
CA GLU A 185 -9.66 28.05 11.51
C GLU A 185 -8.37 28.86 11.33
N GLN A 186 -8.39 29.96 10.56
CA GLN A 186 -7.25 30.87 10.44
C GLN A 186 -6.93 31.58 11.76
N ARG A 187 -7.95 31.98 12.53
CA ARG A 187 -7.79 32.57 13.87
C ARG A 187 -7.18 31.58 14.86
N ASP A 188 -7.62 30.33 14.81
CA ASP A 188 -7.11 29.25 15.66
C ASP A 188 -5.66 28.91 15.31
N LEU A 189 -5.29 28.89 14.03
CA LEU A 189 -3.91 28.70 13.60
C LEU A 189 -2.99 29.85 14.03
N ALA A 190 -3.46 31.10 13.93
CA ALA A 190 -2.69 32.26 14.39
C ALA A 190 -2.51 32.27 15.92
N ALA A 191 -3.54 31.84 16.68
CA ALA A 191 -3.44 31.68 18.13
C ALA A 191 -2.50 30.54 18.53
N ALA A 192 -2.60 29.39 17.85
CA ALA A 192 -1.73 28.24 18.08
C ALA A 192 -0.26 28.56 17.76
N ALA A 193 0.02 29.27 16.66
CA ALA A 193 1.37 29.69 16.29
C ALA A 193 1.98 30.66 17.33
N ARG A 194 1.19 31.59 17.90
CA ARG A 194 1.64 32.47 18.98
C ARG A 194 1.99 31.68 20.25
N ALA A 195 1.11 30.78 20.68
CA ALA A 195 1.36 29.92 21.83
C ALA A 195 2.61 29.05 21.64
N LEU A 196 2.80 28.49 20.44
CA LEU A 196 3.96 27.67 20.12
C LEU A 196 5.27 28.46 20.17
N ARG A 197 5.28 29.73 19.72
CA ARG A 197 6.45 30.62 19.79
C ARG A 197 6.82 31.00 21.22
N GLU A 198 5.81 31.21 22.07
CA GLU A 198 6.02 31.52 23.49
C GLU A 198 6.68 30.35 24.22
N VAL A 199 6.28 29.11 23.89
CA VAL A 199 6.91 27.89 24.43
C VAL A 199 8.28 27.61 23.80
N ALA A 200 8.45 27.86 22.50
CA ALA A 200 9.71 27.61 21.78
C ALA A 200 10.84 28.56 22.21
N GLY A 201 10.52 29.73 22.77
CA GLY A 201 11.49 30.73 23.21
C GLY A 201 12.18 31.46 22.05
N ALA A 202 12.90 32.55 22.38
CA ALA A 202 13.46 33.47 21.38
C ALA A 202 14.48 32.83 20.43
N GLU A 203 15.12 31.73 20.83
CA GLU A 203 16.11 31.02 20.03
C GLU A 203 15.47 30.21 18.88
N PHE A 204 14.25 29.68 19.07
CA PHE A 204 13.60 28.77 18.12
C PHE A 204 12.30 29.33 17.51
N SER A 205 11.86 30.53 17.92
CA SER A 205 10.64 31.17 17.43
C SER A 205 10.61 31.40 15.91
N HIS A 206 11.79 31.53 15.28
CA HIS A 206 11.96 31.70 13.83
C HIS A 206 11.59 30.44 13.01
N LEU A 207 11.42 29.29 13.65
CA LEU A 207 10.99 28.03 13.01
C LEU A 207 9.47 27.86 12.96
N VAL A 208 8.71 28.73 13.65
CA VAL A 208 7.24 28.69 13.65
C VAL A 208 6.71 29.62 12.55
N PRO A 209 5.91 29.14 11.57
CA PRO A 209 5.39 29.95 10.48
C PRO A 209 4.53 31.14 10.94
N ASP A 210 4.59 32.27 10.21
CA ASP A 210 3.68 33.40 10.43
C ASP A 210 2.34 33.15 9.75
N TYR A 211 1.26 33.22 10.52
CA TYR A 211 -0.10 33.27 10.02
C TYR A 211 -0.64 34.68 10.32
N ALA A 212 -0.65 35.53 9.29
CA ALA A 212 -1.18 36.89 9.39
C ALA A 212 -2.71 36.86 9.31
N MET A 213 -3.37 37.61 10.19
CA MET A 213 -4.80 37.92 10.07
C MET A 213 -5.02 38.78 8.83
N PRO A 214 -6.04 38.52 7.99
CA PRO A 214 -6.42 39.47 6.97
C PRO A 214 -6.89 40.78 7.62
N ASP A 215 -6.37 41.90 7.13
CA ASP A 215 -6.72 43.25 7.56
C ASP A 215 -7.99 43.70 6.81
N ASP A 216 -8.97 44.25 7.54
CA ASP A 216 -10.34 44.47 7.08
C ASP A 216 -10.48 45.75 6.21
N SER A 217 -9.42 46.17 5.52
CA SER A 217 -9.41 47.42 4.78
C SER A 217 -8.50 47.46 3.54
N ALA A 218 -8.85 46.70 2.49
CA ALA A 218 -8.44 47.03 1.12
C ALA A 218 -9.25 46.29 0.04
N LEU A 219 -10.50 46.72 -0.20
CA LEU A 219 -11.12 46.60 -1.52
C LEU A 219 -10.61 47.76 -2.39
N GLY A 220 -9.72 47.49 -3.35
CA GLY A 220 -9.27 48.52 -4.28
C GLY A 220 -8.18 48.09 -5.26
N ALA A 221 -8.62 47.66 -6.46
CA ALA A 221 -7.98 47.80 -7.78
C ALA A 221 -6.46 47.57 -7.95
N HIS A 222 -6.08 46.54 -8.71
CA HIS A 222 -5.49 46.65 -10.07
C HIS A 222 -4.78 45.37 -10.52
N GLY A 223 -5.09 44.91 -11.75
CA GLY A 223 -4.09 44.38 -12.68
C GLY A 223 -3.86 42.88 -12.71
N LEU A 224 -4.57 42.18 -13.59
CA LEU A 224 -4.30 40.81 -14.03
C LEU A 224 -2.92 40.71 -14.73
N GLY A 225 -2.10 39.76 -14.27
CA GLY A 225 -0.88 39.30 -14.91
C GLY A 225 -0.71 37.81 -14.61
N ASP A 226 -0.81 37.01 -15.66
CA ASP A 226 -0.94 35.55 -15.70
C ASP A 226 0.35 34.80 -15.31
N VAL A 227 0.23 33.79 -14.44
CA VAL A 227 1.04 32.57 -14.40
C VAL A 227 0.25 31.48 -13.65
N ALA A 228 -0.72 30.88 -14.35
CA ALA A 228 -1.33 29.63 -13.95
C ALA A 228 -0.29 28.48 -14.07
N GLY A 229 0.18 27.99 -12.92
CA GLY A 229 1.05 26.80 -12.80
C GLY A 229 0.43 25.81 -11.82
N ALA A 230 -0.40 24.92 -12.38
CA ALA A 230 -1.09 23.77 -11.80
C ALA A 230 -0.64 23.28 -10.40
N ARG A 231 -1.40 23.65 -9.37
CA ARG A 231 -1.67 22.78 -8.22
C ARG A 231 -2.92 21.97 -8.55
N GLY A 232 -2.73 20.81 -9.18
CA GLY A 232 -3.81 19.85 -9.39
C GLY A 232 -4.22 19.27 -8.04
N ALA A 233 -5.39 19.69 -7.54
CA ALA A 233 -6.07 19.03 -6.44
C ALA A 233 -6.27 17.54 -6.79
N LEU A 234 -6.14 16.67 -5.80
CA LEU A 234 -6.47 15.26 -5.88
C LEU A 234 -7.91 15.11 -6.39
N THR A 235 -8.10 14.80 -7.67
CA THR A 235 -9.43 14.54 -8.23
C THR A 235 -9.78 13.06 -8.03
N ASP A 236 -10.61 12.79 -7.03
CA ASP A 236 -11.82 11.94 -7.08
C ASP A 236 -11.74 10.53 -7.70
N ALA A 237 -10.56 9.94 -7.87
CA ALA A 237 -10.39 8.62 -8.51
C ALA A 237 -10.18 7.45 -7.53
N ASP A 238 -10.00 7.71 -6.22
CA ASP A 238 -9.92 6.68 -5.17
C ASP A 238 -11.18 6.64 -4.28
N ARG A 239 -12.20 7.45 -4.58
CA ARG A 239 -13.54 7.33 -3.99
C ARG A 239 -14.44 6.55 -4.95
N SER A 240 -14.79 5.32 -4.59
CA SER A 240 -16.03 4.74 -5.12
C SER A 240 -17.20 5.65 -4.76
N PRO A 241 -18.17 5.89 -5.66
CA PRO A 241 -19.37 6.62 -5.30
C PRO A 241 -20.14 5.76 -4.29
N GLU A 242 -20.20 6.22 -3.05
CA GLU A 242 -21.23 5.76 -2.13
C GLU A 242 -22.56 6.12 -2.79
N ARG A 243 -23.27 5.11 -3.31
CA ARG A 243 -24.69 5.28 -3.59
C ARG A 243 -25.33 5.56 -2.24
N GLU A 244 -25.81 6.78 -2.04
CA GLU A 244 -26.71 7.09 -0.93
C GLU A 244 -27.89 6.12 -1.01
N GLY A 245 -27.81 5.06 -0.20
CA GLY A 245 -28.91 4.13 0.01
C GLY A 245 -29.97 4.81 0.85
N GLU A 246 -31.22 4.49 0.56
CA GLU A 246 -32.37 4.90 1.37
C GLU A 246 -32.12 4.65 2.87
N PRO A 247 -32.68 5.50 3.76
CA PRO A 247 -32.42 5.38 5.19
C PRO A 247 -33.07 4.10 5.75
N GLY A 248 -32.29 3.03 5.92
CA GLY A 248 -32.77 1.81 6.58
C GLY A 248 -32.07 0.50 6.21
N GLY A 249 -30.74 0.46 6.12
CA GLY A 249 -29.98 -0.79 6.03
C GLY A 249 -28.55 -0.55 5.55
N GLU A 250 -27.55 -1.00 6.30
CA GLU A 250 -26.16 -0.95 5.83
C GLU A 250 -26.04 -1.87 4.60
N ALA A 251 -25.55 -1.34 3.47
CA ALA A 251 -25.42 -2.12 2.25
C ALA A 251 -24.52 -3.34 2.49
N ALA A 252 -24.86 -4.47 1.88
CA ALA A 252 -24.06 -5.69 1.99
C ALA A 252 -22.62 -5.43 1.53
N ARG A 253 -21.66 -5.82 2.37
CA ARG A 253 -20.24 -5.65 2.07
C ARG A 253 -19.82 -6.54 0.91
N THR A 254 -18.94 -6.01 0.05
CA THR A 254 -18.43 -6.72 -1.13
C THR A 254 -17.03 -7.27 -0.85
N SER A 255 -16.77 -8.52 -1.22
CA SER A 255 -15.43 -9.12 -1.19
C SER A 255 -14.46 -8.41 -2.12
N ARG A 256 -13.23 -8.13 -1.63
CA ARG A 256 -12.16 -7.44 -2.36
C ARG A 256 -10.83 -8.14 -2.08
N ALA A 257 -10.51 -9.20 -2.83
CA ALA A 257 -9.23 -9.88 -2.69
C ALA A 257 -8.09 -8.97 -3.14
N HIS A 258 -7.06 -8.77 -2.30
CA HIS A 258 -6.04 -7.77 -2.59
C HIS A 258 -4.62 -8.33 -2.77
N GLN A 259 -4.20 -9.29 -1.95
CA GLN A 259 -2.87 -9.90 -2.07
C GLN A 259 -2.94 -11.39 -1.81
N ALA A 260 -2.03 -12.15 -2.40
CA ALA A 260 -1.83 -13.56 -2.11
C ALA A 260 -0.34 -13.85 -1.90
N LEU A 261 0.01 -14.70 -0.93
CA LEU A 261 1.39 -15.10 -0.65
C LEU A 261 1.50 -16.60 -0.42
N PHE A 262 2.50 -17.21 -1.04
CA PHE A 262 2.96 -18.55 -0.68
C PHE A 262 3.86 -18.46 0.55
N LEU A 263 3.44 -19.10 1.63
CA LEU A 263 4.14 -19.21 2.89
C LEU A 263 4.83 -20.57 3.00
N PRO A 264 5.80 -20.74 3.92
CA PRO A 264 6.45 -22.02 4.14
C PRO A 264 5.46 -23.16 4.43
N ARG A 265 5.90 -24.40 4.18
CA ARG A 265 5.11 -25.63 4.38
C ARG A 265 3.83 -25.68 3.53
N GLY A 266 3.86 -25.10 2.33
CA GLY A 266 2.80 -25.20 1.33
C GLY A 266 1.50 -24.49 1.74
N VAL A 267 1.60 -23.43 2.54
CA VAL A 267 0.45 -22.60 2.92
C VAL A 267 0.32 -21.45 1.92
N LEU A 268 -0.91 -21.15 1.51
CA LEU A 268 -1.27 -19.96 0.75
C LEU A 268 -2.10 -19.06 1.67
N ALA A 269 -1.75 -17.78 1.76
CA ALA A 269 -2.55 -16.77 2.43
C ALA A 269 -3.07 -15.76 1.39
N ALA A 270 -4.27 -15.24 1.57
CA ALA A 270 -4.79 -14.12 0.79
C ALA A 270 -5.58 -13.14 1.64
N THR A 271 -5.42 -11.84 1.41
CA THR A 271 -6.23 -10.80 2.06
C THR A 271 -7.53 -10.59 1.30
N ASP A 272 -8.62 -10.41 2.05
CA ASP A 272 -9.87 -9.86 1.58
C ASP A 272 -10.11 -8.53 2.30
N MET A 273 -9.80 -7.44 1.60
CA MET A 273 -9.95 -6.08 2.10
C MET A 273 -11.42 -5.75 2.38
N GLY A 274 -12.32 -6.26 1.56
CA GLY A 274 -13.74 -5.91 1.58
C GLY A 274 -14.50 -6.53 2.75
N LEU A 275 -14.00 -7.65 3.28
CA LEU A 275 -14.64 -8.44 4.35
C LEU A 275 -13.80 -8.54 5.64
N ASP A 276 -12.67 -7.83 5.74
CA ASP A 276 -11.73 -7.90 6.87
C ASP A 276 -11.20 -9.31 7.17
N LEU A 277 -10.84 -10.06 6.12
CA LEU A 277 -10.34 -11.43 6.28
C LEU A 277 -8.88 -11.58 5.84
N VAL A 278 -8.17 -12.47 6.52
CA VAL A 278 -7.01 -13.15 5.95
C VAL A 278 -7.36 -14.62 5.80
N ARG A 279 -7.41 -15.08 4.56
CA ARG A 279 -7.86 -16.41 4.17
C ARG A 279 -6.69 -17.33 3.94
N PHE A 280 -6.82 -18.59 4.32
CA PHE A 280 -5.72 -19.54 4.30
C PHE A 280 -6.07 -20.85 3.62
N TRP A 281 -5.10 -21.41 2.89
CA TRP A 281 -5.19 -22.74 2.30
C TRP A 281 -3.89 -23.50 2.48
N ARG A 282 -3.97 -24.83 2.46
CA ARG A 282 -2.82 -25.72 2.42
C ARG A 282 -2.86 -26.55 1.14
N ALA A 283 -1.74 -26.63 0.43
CA ALA A 283 -1.61 -27.53 -0.71
C ALA A 283 -1.87 -28.99 -0.29
N THR A 284 -2.59 -29.74 -1.12
CA THR A 284 -2.81 -31.17 -0.93
C THR A 284 -1.93 -31.98 -1.88
N GLU A 285 -1.62 -33.22 -1.49
CA GLU A 285 -1.06 -34.20 -2.42
C GLU A 285 -2.05 -34.35 -3.60
N GLY A 286 -1.56 -34.18 -4.84
CA GLY A 286 -2.40 -34.14 -6.05
C GLY A 286 -2.69 -32.73 -6.63
N GLY A 287 -2.12 -31.67 -6.07
CA GLY A 287 -2.15 -30.32 -6.68
C GLY A 287 -3.39 -29.48 -6.36
N GLY A 288 -4.25 -29.96 -5.45
CA GLY A 288 -5.38 -29.20 -4.91
C GLY A 288 -5.00 -28.30 -3.73
N SER A 289 -6.00 -27.61 -3.17
CA SER A 289 -5.86 -26.81 -1.96
C SER A 289 -7.01 -27.10 -0.99
N ARG A 290 -6.67 -27.34 0.27
CA ARG A 290 -7.61 -27.47 1.38
C ARG A 290 -7.71 -26.13 2.12
N ALA A 291 -8.92 -25.61 2.27
CA ALA A 291 -9.15 -24.41 3.08
C ALA A 291 -8.76 -24.67 4.56
N LEU A 292 -8.13 -23.67 5.16
CA LEU A 292 -7.91 -23.56 6.59
C LEU A 292 -8.90 -22.52 7.15
N PRO A 293 -9.09 -22.45 8.48
CA PRO A 293 -9.87 -21.36 9.07
C PRO A 293 -9.30 -20.00 8.68
N ASP A 294 -10.19 -19.10 8.27
CA ASP A 294 -9.86 -17.71 7.99
C ASP A 294 -9.62 -16.97 9.32
N VAL A 295 -8.76 -15.95 9.30
CA VAL A 295 -8.59 -15.00 10.40
C VAL A 295 -9.43 -13.76 10.12
N VAL A 296 -10.34 -13.46 11.03
CA VAL A 296 -11.17 -12.24 10.99
C VAL A 296 -10.41 -11.11 11.69
N LEU A 297 -10.18 -10.00 10.99
CA LEU A 297 -9.64 -8.76 11.55
C LEU A 297 -10.79 -7.83 11.97
N PRO A 298 -10.54 -6.81 12.83
CA PRO A 298 -11.57 -5.87 13.25
C PRO A 298 -12.35 -5.27 12.09
N ARG A 299 -13.66 -5.04 12.29
CA ARG A 299 -14.52 -4.51 11.24
C ARG A 299 -14.02 -3.16 10.73
N GLY A 300 -13.91 -3.02 9.40
CA GLY A 300 -13.41 -1.81 8.75
C GLY A 300 -11.88 -1.70 8.72
N SER A 301 -11.15 -2.79 8.99
CA SER A 301 -9.70 -2.82 8.89
C SER A 301 -9.24 -2.64 7.44
N GLY A 302 -9.80 -3.42 6.51
CA GLY A 302 -9.33 -3.51 5.14
C GLY A 302 -7.93 -4.10 4.99
N PRO A 303 -7.71 -5.40 5.30
CA PRO A 303 -6.42 -6.07 5.07
C PRO A 303 -5.95 -5.92 3.62
N ARG A 304 -4.74 -5.40 3.43
CA ARG A 304 -4.21 -5.08 2.10
C ARG A 304 -3.06 -6.00 1.74
N HIS A 305 -1.83 -5.62 2.10
CA HIS A 305 -0.63 -6.40 1.82
C HIS A 305 -0.12 -7.10 3.09
N MET A 306 0.67 -8.15 2.86
CA MET A 306 1.25 -8.99 3.86
C MET A 306 2.75 -9.12 3.60
N VAL A 307 3.51 -9.40 4.65
CA VAL A 307 4.92 -9.80 4.53
C VAL A 307 5.24 -10.91 5.54
N TRP A 308 5.93 -11.94 5.07
CA TRP A 308 6.38 -13.06 5.90
C TRP A 308 7.66 -12.71 6.64
N HIS A 309 7.64 -12.78 7.97
CA HIS A 309 8.81 -12.56 8.80
C HIS A 309 9.52 -13.91 9.10
N PRO A 310 10.87 -13.96 9.09
CA PRO A 310 11.64 -15.19 9.34
C PRO A 310 11.33 -15.89 10.67
N SER A 311 10.76 -15.20 11.66
CA SER A 311 10.34 -15.81 12.93
C SER A 311 9.17 -16.79 12.80
N GLY A 312 8.45 -16.79 11.67
CA GLY A 312 7.20 -17.55 11.54
C GLY A 312 5.93 -16.70 11.65
N HIS A 313 6.06 -15.38 11.78
CA HIS A 313 4.95 -14.44 11.87
C HIS A 313 4.61 -13.88 10.48
N LEU A 314 3.33 -13.63 10.23
CA LEU A 314 2.83 -12.94 9.05
C LEU A 314 2.34 -11.55 9.47
N TYR A 315 2.92 -10.51 8.91
CA TYR A 315 2.49 -9.12 9.16
C TYR A 315 1.52 -8.69 8.08
N VAL A 316 0.42 -8.06 8.47
CA VAL A 316 -0.68 -7.69 7.59
C VAL A 316 -0.96 -6.20 7.78
N VAL A 317 -0.63 -5.39 6.76
CA VAL A 317 -0.98 -3.98 6.76
C VAL A 317 -2.43 -3.79 6.32
N THR A 318 -3.13 -2.85 6.93
CA THR A 318 -4.54 -2.58 6.64
C THR A 318 -4.70 -1.21 6.02
N GLU A 319 -5.36 -1.17 4.85
CA GLU A 319 -5.56 0.04 4.06
C GLU A 319 -6.43 1.05 4.81
N LEU A 320 -7.55 0.58 5.34
CA LEU A 320 -8.61 1.43 5.85
C LEU A 320 -8.40 1.81 7.30
N SER A 321 -7.87 0.93 8.17
CA SER A 321 -7.60 1.28 9.58
C SER A 321 -6.19 1.78 9.86
N ARG A 322 -5.26 1.69 8.88
CA ARG A 322 -3.86 2.10 9.01
C ARG A 322 -3.17 1.42 10.20
N GLU A 323 -3.46 0.14 10.36
CA GLU A 323 -2.88 -0.73 11.37
C GLU A 323 -1.98 -1.77 10.71
N VAL A 324 -1.17 -2.42 11.54
CA VAL A 324 -0.50 -3.65 11.18
C VAL A 324 -0.86 -4.73 12.21
N PHE A 325 -1.33 -5.86 11.71
CA PHE A 325 -1.68 -7.04 12.51
C PHE A 325 -0.63 -8.13 12.33
N VAL A 326 -0.31 -8.83 13.42
CA VAL A 326 0.62 -9.95 13.44
C VAL A 326 -0.15 -11.24 13.59
N LEU A 327 0.01 -12.16 12.64
CA LEU A 327 -0.61 -13.48 12.63
C LEU A 327 0.43 -14.58 12.78
N ALA A 328 0.04 -15.69 13.41
CA ALA A 328 0.85 -16.90 13.46
C ALA A 328 -0.04 -18.16 13.52
N PRO A 329 0.44 -19.31 13.03
CA PRO A 329 -0.22 -20.58 13.30
C PRO A 329 -0.04 -20.99 14.77
N ASP A 330 -1.08 -21.59 15.35
CA ASP A 330 -1.00 -22.30 16.62
C ASP A 330 -0.39 -23.71 16.45
N ALA A 331 -0.32 -24.48 17.54
CA ALA A 331 0.22 -25.84 17.53
C ALA A 331 -0.59 -26.81 16.64
N SER A 332 -1.86 -26.53 16.36
CA SER A 332 -2.71 -27.30 15.43
C SER A 332 -2.49 -26.91 13.96
N GLY A 333 -1.80 -25.79 13.72
CA GLY A 333 -1.60 -25.20 12.40
C GLY A 333 -2.74 -24.27 11.96
N ALA A 334 -3.66 -23.91 12.86
CA ALA A 334 -4.68 -22.90 12.63
C ALA A 334 -4.10 -21.51 12.86
N TRP A 335 -4.38 -20.57 11.96
CA TRP A 335 -3.86 -19.21 12.06
C TRP A 335 -4.70 -18.38 13.04
N ARG A 336 -4.03 -17.53 13.82
CA ARG A 336 -4.67 -16.63 14.77
C ARG A 336 -4.02 -15.24 14.78
N LEU A 337 -4.79 -14.27 15.22
CA LEU A 337 -4.29 -12.95 15.59
C LEU A 337 -3.40 -13.06 16.84
N VAL A 338 -2.20 -12.51 16.77
CA VAL A 338 -1.21 -12.48 17.86
C VAL A 338 -1.18 -11.09 18.51
N SER A 339 -1.06 -10.04 17.70
CA SER A 339 -1.05 -8.65 18.13
C SER A 339 -1.49 -7.72 17.00
N GLY A 340 -1.72 -6.45 17.31
CA GLY A 340 -2.03 -5.42 16.34
C GLY A 340 -1.88 -4.02 16.93
N GLY A 341 -1.62 -3.05 16.06
CA GLY A 341 -1.53 -1.64 16.46
C GLY A 341 -1.43 -0.70 15.26
N PRO A 342 -1.57 0.62 15.49
CA PRO A 342 -1.47 1.62 14.43
C PRO A 342 -0.07 1.65 13.82
N LEU A 343 0.01 1.96 12.52
CA LEU A 343 1.29 2.18 11.83
C LEU A 343 2.08 3.33 12.46
N SER A 344 1.39 4.38 12.90
CA SER A 344 1.93 5.51 13.65
C SER A 344 0.79 6.20 14.41
N PRO A 345 1.03 6.76 15.61
CA PRO A 345 0.03 7.61 16.26
C PRO A 345 -0.28 8.91 15.48
N ALA A 346 0.54 9.25 14.49
CA ALA A 346 0.38 10.46 13.67
C ALA A 346 -0.30 10.22 12.31
N THR A 347 -0.75 9.00 11.99
CA THR A 347 -1.56 8.78 10.78
C THR A 347 -2.90 9.49 10.89
N LEU A 348 -3.34 10.10 9.80
CA LEU A 348 -4.59 10.85 9.73
C LEU A 348 -5.77 9.95 9.38
N ALA A 349 -6.99 10.43 9.62
CA ALA A 349 -8.21 9.70 9.26
C ALA A 349 -8.38 9.56 7.73
N SER A 350 -7.85 10.49 6.96
CA SER A 350 -7.85 10.49 5.49
C SER A 350 -6.74 9.63 4.87
N ASP A 351 -5.82 9.11 5.69
CA ASP A 351 -4.73 8.29 5.19
C ASP A 351 -5.23 6.92 4.74
N THR A 352 -4.53 6.32 3.76
CA THR A 352 -4.73 4.92 3.40
C THR A 352 -3.38 4.22 3.27
N ALA A 353 -3.21 3.10 3.98
CA ALA A 353 -1.96 2.35 3.89
C ALA A 353 -1.86 1.61 2.55
N ALA A 354 -0.63 1.30 2.12
CA ALA A 354 -0.35 0.66 0.84
C ALA A 354 0.58 -0.56 0.97
N GLU A 355 1.83 -0.46 0.52
CA GLU A 355 2.80 -1.55 0.54
C GLU A 355 3.37 -1.80 1.94
N VAL A 356 3.83 -3.01 2.23
CA VAL A 356 4.57 -3.35 3.45
C VAL A 356 5.77 -4.24 3.12
N CYS A 357 6.97 -3.84 3.54
CA CYS A 357 8.17 -4.64 3.36
C CYS A 357 9.07 -4.65 4.60
N LEU A 358 10.01 -5.59 4.65
CA LEU A 358 10.96 -5.76 5.75
C LEU A 358 12.33 -5.18 5.38
N SER A 359 13.07 -4.70 6.39
CA SER A 359 14.51 -4.59 6.26
C SER A 359 15.14 -5.97 6.01
N ARG A 360 16.35 -5.98 5.42
CA ARG A 360 17.08 -7.22 5.11
C ARG A 360 17.27 -8.13 6.32
N ASP A 361 17.48 -7.55 7.49
CA ASP A 361 17.69 -8.26 8.76
C ASP A 361 16.37 -8.56 9.52
N GLY A 362 15.22 -8.18 8.95
CA GLY A 362 13.90 -8.36 9.55
C GLY A 362 13.66 -7.51 10.80
N GLN A 363 14.55 -6.59 11.16
CA GLN A 363 14.42 -5.79 12.39
C GLN A 363 13.42 -4.63 12.26
N PHE A 364 13.08 -4.24 11.03
CA PHE A 364 12.17 -3.15 10.74
C PHE A 364 11.14 -3.52 9.67
N VAL A 365 9.95 -2.94 9.82
CA VAL A 365 8.83 -3.00 8.88
C VAL A 365 8.59 -1.59 8.35
N TYR A 366 8.37 -1.46 7.04
CA TYR A 366 8.13 -0.20 6.36
C TYR A 366 6.78 -0.27 5.65
N ALA A 367 5.88 0.64 5.96
CA ALA A 367 4.57 0.74 5.31
C ALA A 367 4.40 2.10 4.63
N GLY A 368 3.96 2.10 3.37
CA GLY A 368 3.59 3.32 2.65
C GLY A 368 2.21 3.80 3.11
N VAL A 369 2.07 5.11 3.32
CA VAL A 369 0.82 5.76 3.73
C VAL A 369 0.50 6.86 2.72
N ARG A 370 -0.57 6.66 1.96
CA ARG A 370 -1.09 7.62 0.98
C ARG A 370 -1.99 8.64 1.68
N GLY A 371 -2.02 9.86 1.16
CA GLY A 371 -2.76 10.98 1.76
C GLY A 371 -1.79 11.95 2.41
N SER A 372 -1.21 11.55 3.54
CA SER A 372 -0.06 12.25 4.15
C SER A 372 1.26 12.01 3.43
N ASP A 373 1.30 11.06 2.50
CA ASP A 373 2.45 10.75 1.63
C ASP A 373 3.73 10.47 2.43
N THR A 374 3.59 9.54 3.38
CA THR A 374 4.61 9.16 4.34
C THR A 374 4.97 7.68 4.31
N LEU A 375 6.07 7.33 4.97
CA LEU A 375 6.54 5.98 5.26
C LEU A 375 6.51 5.77 6.77
N ALA A 376 5.61 4.91 7.23
CA ALA A 376 5.61 4.44 8.61
C ALA A 376 6.71 3.40 8.79
N VAL A 377 7.54 3.60 9.82
CA VAL A 377 8.62 2.68 10.20
C VAL A 377 8.29 2.09 11.54
N LEU A 378 8.22 0.77 11.60
CA LEU A 378 8.02 0.02 12.83
C LEU A 378 9.24 -0.85 13.11
N ARG A 379 9.59 -0.99 14.38
CA ARG A 379 10.63 -1.92 14.83
C ARG A 379 9.98 -3.22 15.29
N VAL A 380 10.57 -4.32 14.85
CA VAL A 380 10.19 -5.67 15.29
C VAL A 380 10.73 -5.91 16.70
N ARG A 381 9.85 -6.38 17.61
CA ARG A 381 10.16 -6.66 19.02
C ARG A 381 9.74 -8.08 19.40
N GLY A 382 10.20 -8.51 20.58
CA GLY A 382 10.02 -9.87 21.07
C GLY A 382 10.65 -10.89 20.13
N ASP A 383 9.94 -11.98 19.86
CA ASP A 383 10.27 -13.01 18.88
C ASP A 383 9.72 -12.68 17.47
N GLY A 384 9.37 -11.40 17.22
CA GLY A 384 8.66 -10.96 16.03
C GLY A 384 7.14 -10.87 16.22
N SER A 385 6.62 -11.15 17.42
CA SER A 385 5.19 -11.05 17.74
C SER A 385 4.69 -9.62 17.96
N GLU A 386 5.57 -8.62 18.08
CA GLU A 386 5.22 -7.24 18.37
C GLU A 386 5.89 -6.27 17.40
N LEU A 387 5.13 -5.26 16.95
CA LEU A 387 5.59 -4.19 16.07
C LEU A 387 5.38 -2.84 16.77
N VAL A 388 6.45 -2.05 16.91
CA VAL A 388 6.41 -0.77 17.62
C VAL A 388 6.75 0.36 16.65
N PRO A 389 5.87 1.36 16.45
CA PRO A 389 6.18 2.53 15.63
C PRO A 389 7.42 3.27 16.14
N VAL A 390 8.33 3.64 15.23
CA VAL A 390 9.56 4.38 15.57
C VAL A 390 9.75 5.65 14.73
N ALA A 391 9.14 5.75 13.55
CA ALA A 391 9.14 6.97 12.76
C ALA A 391 7.95 7.01 11.79
N LEU A 392 7.60 8.23 11.39
CA LEU A 392 6.77 8.52 10.23
C LEU A 392 7.54 9.54 9.38
N ALA A 393 8.07 9.09 8.24
CA ALA A 393 8.98 9.88 7.42
C ALA A 393 8.30 10.31 6.12
N ASP A 394 8.72 11.45 5.56
CA ASP A 394 8.30 11.88 4.24
C ASP A 394 8.69 10.84 3.17
N ALA A 395 7.76 10.46 2.29
CA ALA A 395 8.00 9.45 1.26
C ALA A 395 8.74 10.00 0.03
N GLY A 396 8.89 11.32 -0.09
CA GLY A 396 9.51 12.01 -1.22
C GLY A 396 8.63 12.16 -2.46
N VAL A 397 7.46 11.53 -2.48
CA VAL A 397 6.54 11.42 -3.63
C VAL A 397 5.09 11.43 -3.16
N ALA A 398 4.15 11.76 -4.04
CA ALA A 398 2.73 11.70 -3.73
C ALA A 398 2.13 10.33 -4.08
N GLY A 399 1.30 9.80 -3.20
CA GLY A 399 0.68 8.48 -3.31
C GLY A 399 1.71 7.34 -3.32
N PRO A 400 2.48 7.12 -2.23
CA PRO A 400 3.46 6.03 -2.12
C PRO A 400 2.77 4.66 -2.12
N ARG A 401 2.47 4.14 -3.31
CA ARG A 401 1.69 2.90 -3.50
C ARG A 401 2.54 1.65 -3.35
N HIS A 402 3.82 1.73 -3.70
CA HIS A 402 4.77 0.63 -3.58
C HIS A 402 6.17 1.14 -3.26
N HIS A 403 6.91 0.38 -2.47
CA HIS A 403 8.31 0.65 -2.18
C HIS A 403 9.10 -0.66 -2.02
N THR A 404 10.40 -0.58 -2.24
CA THR A 404 11.31 -1.71 -2.04
C THR A 404 12.64 -1.24 -1.48
N ILE A 405 13.33 -2.13 -0.77
CA ILE A 405 14.61 -1.85 -0.14
C ILE A 405 15.71 -2.60 -0.88
N VAL A 406 16.72 -1.86 -1.33
CA VAL A 406 17.98 -2.41 -1.82
C VAL A 406 19.12 -1.88 -0.98
N LEU A 407 19.75 -2.78 -0.23
CA LEU A 407 20.83 -2.46 0.70
C LEU A 407 20.39 -1.35 1.67
N ASP A 408 20.95 -0.15 1.53
CA ASP A 408 20.74 1.04 2.34
C ASP A 408 19.83 2.07 1.65
N THR A 409 19.13 1.68 0.58
CA THR A 409 18.29 2.59 -0.21
C THR A 409 16.86 2.06 -0.26
N LEU A 410 15.90 2.92 0.08
CA LEU A 410 14.48 2.70 -0.09
C LEU A 410 14.01 3.44 -1.34
N LEU A 411 13.50 2.69 -2.32
CA LEU A 411 12.89 3.24 -3.53
C LEU A 411 11.38 3.28 -3.36
N VAL A 412 10.77 4.44 -3.59
CA VAL A 412 9.32 4.67 -3.44
C VAL A 412 8.71 5.04 -4.77
N ALA A 413 7.71 4.29 -5.22
CA ALA A 413 6.86 4.63 -6.36
C ALA A 413 5.67 5.48 -5.90
N GLY A 414 5.66 6.75 -6.32
CA GLY A 414 4.56 7.68 -6.13
C GLY A 414 3.60 7.62 -7.29
N GLN A 415 2.50 6.88 -7.11
CA GLN A 415 1.50 6.69 -8.15
C GLN A 415 0.90 8.04 -8.60
N ALA A 416 0.55 8.90 -7.64
CA ALA A 416 -0.12 10.16 -7.90
C ALA A 416 0.81 11.23 -8.47
N SER A 417 2.09 11.26 -8.03
CA SER A 417 3.06 12.20 -8.55
C SER A 417 3.67 11.80 -9.89
N GLY A 418 3.56 10.54 -10.32
CA GLY A 418 4.27 10.06 -11.51
C GLY A 418 5.79 10.09 -11.32
N GLU A 419 6.26 9.74 -10.12
CA GLU A 419 7.68 9.79 -9.78
C GLU A 419 8.12 8.53 -9.02
N VAL A 420 9.41 8.22 -9.12
CA VAL A 420 10.09 7.33 -8.18
C VAL A 420 11.16 8.12 -7.42
N ALA A 421 11.14 8.05 -6.09
CA ALA A 421 12.17 8.65 -5.24
C ALA A 421 13.10 7.61 -4.60
N GLY A 422 14.33 8.03 -4.34
CA GLY A 422 15.34 7.26 -3.60
C GLY A 422 15.70 7.93 -2.28
N LEU A 423 15.50 7.20 -1.18
CA LEU A 423 15.77 7.64 0.19
C LEU A 423 16.88 6.78 0.78
N THR A 424 17.85 7.40 1.43
CA THR A 424 18.89 6.66 2.17
C THR A 424 18.33 6.19 3.51
N LEU A 425 18.50 4.92 3.83
CA LEU A 425 18.14 4.32 5.11
C LEU A 425 19.30 4.42 6.09
N ASP A 426 19.07 4.98 7.27
CA ASP A 426 19.95 4.72 8.42
C ASP A 426 19.66 3.31 8.92
N VAL A 427 20.49 2.35 8.51
CA VAL A 427 20.33 0.92 8.84
C VAL A 427 20.35 0.62 10.34
N ARG A 428 20.89 1.53 11.18
CA ARG A 428 20.92 1.35 12.65
C ARG A 428 19.58 1.72 13.28
N THR A 429 18.94 2.77 12.78
CA THR A 429 17.67 3.27 13.32
C THR A 429 16.46 2.77 12.55
N GLY A 430 16.66 2.31 11.31
CA GLY A 430 15.61 1.96 10.35
C GLY A 430 14.96 3.18 9.70
N VAL A 431 15.37 4.40 10.04
CA VAL A 431 14.66 5.61 9.61
C VAL A 431 15.21 6.07 8.25
N PRO A 432 14.36 6.26 7.23
CA PRO A 432 14.78 6.86 5.97
C PRO A 432 15.06 8.35 6.17
N GLY A 433 16.13 8.84 5.56
CA GLY A 433 16.38 10.27 5.38
C GLY A 433 15.48 10.86 4.29
N ARG A 434 15.63 12.17 4.05
CA ARG A 434 14.91 12.86 2.97
C ARG A 434 15.24 12.26 1.61
N ALA A 435 14.29 12.33 0.68
CA ALA A 435 14.53 11.97 -0.72
C ALA A 435 15.72 12.75 -1.28
N ARG A 436 16.72 12.02 -1.76
CA ARG A 436 17.93 12.62 -2.35
C ARG A 436 17.80 12.82 -3.85
N VAL A 437 17.04 11.94 -4.48
CA VAL A 437 16.88 11.82 -5.92
C VAL A 437 15.46 11.44 -6.23
N ARG A 438 14.94 11.96 -7.34
CA ARG A 438 13.64 11.62 -7.91
C ARG A 438 13.76 11.58 -9.42
N THR A 439 12.94 10.78 -10.07
CA THR A 439 12.82 10.78 -11.53
C THR A 439 11.37 10.58 -11.92
N ALA A 440 10.95 11.23 -12.99
CA ALA A 440 9.62 11.03 -13.55
C ALA A 440 9.51 9.61 -14.10
N VAL A 441 8.42 8.93 -13.73
CA VAL A 441 8.08 7.58 -14.18
C VAL A 441 6.56 7.57 -14.38
N PRO A 442 6.04 7.17 -15.55
CA PRO A 442 4.60 7.25 -15.80
C PRO A 442 3.78 6.37 -14.83
N THR A 443 3.00 7.00 -13.96
CA THR A 443 2.06 6.41 -12.98
C THR A 443 2.54 5.08 -12.37
N PRO A 444 3.67 5.06 -11.61
CA PRO A 444 4.31 3.83 -11.18
C PRO A 444 3.54 3.21 -10.02
N THR A 445 3.32 1.90 -10.08
CA THR A 445 2.53 1.15 -9.07
C THR A 445 3.27 -0.03 -8.46
N CYS A 446 4.34 -0.52 -9.09
CA CYS A 446 5.13 -1.66 -8.62
C CYS A 446 6.58 -1.54 -9.11
N LEU A 447 7.54 -1.90 -8.26
CA LEU A 447 8.97 -1.91 -8.58
C LEU A 447 9.53 -3.31 -8.33
N VAL A 448 10.02 -3.98 -9.37
CA VAL A 448 10.60 -5.32 -9.27
C VAL A 448 12.03 -5.31 -9.80
N PRO A 449 13.04 -5.74 -9.03
CA PRO A 449 14.40 -5.86 -9.54
C PRO A 449 14.45 -6.66 -10.84
N LEU A 450 15.14 -6.12 -11.84
CA LEU A 450 15.39 -6.82 -13.09
C LEU A 450 16.40 -7.94 -12.83
N ARG A 451 16.02 -9.19 -13.13
CA ARG A 451 16.89 -10.38 -13.04
C ARG A 451 17.65 -10.59 -14.32
#